data_AF-A0A6C0D2C5-F1
#
_entry.id   AF-A0A6C0D2C5-F1
#
_cell.length_a   1.000
_cell.length_b   1.000
_cell.length_c   1.000
_cell.angle_alpha   90.00
_cell.angle_beta   90.00
_cell.angle_gamma   90.00
#
_symmetry.space_group_name_H-M   'P 1'
#
loop_
_entity.id
_entity.type
_entity.pdbx_description
1 polymer ?
#
loop_
_entity_poly.entity_id
_entity_poly.type
_entity_poly.pdbx_seq_one_letter_code
_entity_poly.pdbx_strand_id
1 'polypeptide(L)'
;MKPITFDELFSVWIFVWFILYYLNLTQYSPKFWLILITVYATLSIVYMVYIQLKTIYILIVVLLMVISKIIPLYIIFNDNIKINDILFGFGLGIIYLLWLNYKKVNVFTIYLVDMFNYNMPFAKMLDI
;
A
#
# COMPACT_ATOMS: atom_id res chain seq x y z
N MET A 1 -13.40 -6.86 16.16
CA MET A 1 -13.00 -6.62 14.76
C MET A 1 -11.98 -7.67 14.39
N LYS A 2 -12.16 -8.35 13.25
CA LYS A 2 -11.14 -9.26 12.72
C LYS A 2 -9.89 -8.43 12.35
N PRO A 3 -8.67 -8.88 12.68
CA PRO A 3 -7.46 -8.18 12.24
C PRO A 3 -7.41 -8.15 10.71
N ILE A 4 -7.01 -7.00 10.15
CA ILE A 4 -6.81 -6.84 8.71
C ILE A 4 -5.67 -7.75 8.28
N THR A 5 -5.84 -8.52 7.21
CA THR A 5 -4.77 -9.37 6.68
C THR A 5 -3.97 -8.63 5.61
N PHE A 6 -2.69 -8.97 5.41
CA PHE A 6 -1.81 -8.23 4.47
C PHE A 6 -2.37 -8.14 3.05
N ASP A 7 -3.06 -9.18 2.59
CA ASP A 7 -3.67 -9.24 1.26
C ASP A 7 -4.93 -8.35 1.12
N GLU A 8 -5.44 -7.79 2.22
CA GLU A 8 -6.52 -6.81 2.21
C GLU A 8 -5.98 -5.38 1.99
N LEU A 9 -4.65 -5.18 1.95
CA LEU A 9 -4.02 -3.89 1.69
C LEU A 9 -3.60 -3.78 0.22
N PHE A 10 -4.19 -2.87 -0.53
CA PHE A 10 -3.82 -2.67 -1.95
C PHE A 10 -2.33 -2.34 -2.16
N SER A 11 -1.68 -1.70 -1.19
CA SER A 11 -0.24 -1.44 -1.27
C SER A 11 0.62 -2.71 -1.32
N VAL A 12 0.16 -3.81 -0.71
CA VAL A 12 0.81 -5.12 -0.81
C VAL A 12 0.64 -5.71 -2.20
N TRP A 13 -0.52 -5.53 -2.83
CA TRP A 13 -0.74 -5.97 -4.22
C TRP A 13 0.18 -5.25 -5.20
N ILE A 14 0.37 -3.94 -5.04
CA ILE A 14 1.32 -3.17 -5.86
C ILE A 14 2.76 -3.58 -5.59
N PHE A 15 3.11 -3.92 -4.35
CA PHE A 15 4.43 -4.43 -4.02
C PHE A 15 4.69 -5.82 -4.64
N VAL A 16 3.71 -6.72 -4.63
CA VAL A 16 3.78 -8.02 -5.32
C VAL A 16 3.92 -7.80 -6.83
N TRP A 17 3.15 -6.89 -7.42
CA TRP A 17 3.30 -6.54 -8.83
C TRP A 17 4.71 -6.01 -9.14
N PHE A 18 5.31 -5.20 -8.26
CA PHE A 18 6.71 -4.82 -8.38
C PHE A 18 7.68 -6.00 -8.38
N ILE A 19 7.51 -6.97 -7.48
CA ILE A 19 8.34 -8.17 -7.49
C ILE A 19 8.19 -8.92 -8.81
N LEU A 20 6.96 -9.10 -9.30
CA LEU A 20 6.71 -9.76 -10.58
C LEU A 20 7.34 -9.01 -11.76
N TYR A 21 7.25 -7.69 -11.77
CA TYR A 21 7.90 -6.83 -12.76
C TYR A 21 9.43 -6.94 -12.71
N TYR A 22 10.03 -6.86 -11.52
CA TYR A 22 11.47 -6.97 -11.32
C TYR A 22 12.01 -8.35 -11.74
N LEU A 23 11.23 -9.41 -11.56
CA LEU A 23 11.53 -10.77 -12.03
C LEU A 23 11.22 -10.98 -13.53
N ASN A 24 10.85 -9.93 -14.27
CA ASN A 24 10.47 -9.97 -15.68
C ASN A 24 9.27 -10.90 -16.00
N LEU A 25 8.40 -11.18 -15.01
CA LEU A 25 7.16 -11.95 -15.20
C LEU A 25 6.03 -11.10 -15.79
N THR A 26 6.12 -9.78 -15.66
CA THR A 26 5.21 -8.82 -16.28
C THR A 26 6.01 -7.73 -16.98
N GLN A 27 5.56 -7.28 -18.15
CA GLN A 27 6.19 -6.18 -18.88
C GLN A 27 5.69 -4.79 -18.44
N TYR A 28 4.69 -4.74 -17.58
CA TYR A 28 4.03 -3.50 -17.15
C TYR A 28 4.67 -2.94 -15.89
N SER A 29 5.16 -1.70 -15.96
CA SER A 29 5.88 -1.07 -14.85
C SER A 29 4.92 -0.54 -13.77
N PRO A 30 5.09 -0.90 -12.48
CA PRO A 30 4.24 -0.39 -11.40
C PRO A 30 4.59 1.04 -10.97
N LYS A 31 5.54 1.71 -11.64
CA LYS A 31 6.09 3.02 -11.23
C LYS A 31 5.03 4.05 -10.90
N PHE A 32 4.04 4.23 -11.77
CA PHE A 32 2.95 5.19 -11.55
C PHE A 32 2.16 4.92 -10.27
N TRP A 33 1.79 3.66 -10.05
CA TRP A 33 1.00 3.24 -8.89
C TRP A 33 1.82 3.27 -7.60
N LEU A 34 3.11 2.95 -7.67
CA LEU A 34 4.03 3.12 -6.55
C LEU A 34 4.17 4.60 -6.16
N ILE A 35 4.26 5.53 -7.12
CA ILE A 35 4.28 6.98 -6.83
C ILE A 35 2.99 7.39 -6.10
N LEU A 36 1.81 7.02 -6.63
CA LEU A 36 0.53 7.37 -6.00
C LEU A 36 0.42 6.88 -4.56
N ILE A 37 0.77 5.62 -4.32
CA ILE A 37 0.69 5.02 -2.98
C ILE A 37 1.75 5.62 -2.05
N THR A 38 2.91 6.03 -2.58
CA THR A 38 3.92 6.75 -1.79
C THR A 38 3.41 8.11 -1.34
N VAL A 39 2.78 8.88 -2.23
CA VAL A 39 2.17 10.17 -1.88
C VAL A 39 1.10 9.98 -0.79
N TYR A 40 0.22 8.98 -0.94
CA TYR A 40 -0.78 8.64 0.07
C TYR A 40 -0.16 8.28 1.42
N ALA A 41 0.91 7.46 1.42
CA ALA A 41 1.62 7.08 2.65
C ALA A 41 2.27 8.30 3.33
N THR A 42 2.85 9.21 2.57
CA THR A 42 3.42 10.46 3.10
C THR A 42 2.35 11.31 3.78
N LEU A 43 1.19 11.48 3.14
CA LEU A 43 0.05 12.22 3.74
C LEU A 43 -0.43 11.54 5.04
N SER A 44 -0.44 10.21 5.07
CA SER A 44 -0.81 9.44 6.26
C SER A 44 0.18 9.67 7.43
N ILE A 45 1.49 9.70 7.15
CA ILE A 45 2.50 10.01 8.16
C ILE A 45 2.35 11.44 8.69
N VAL A 46 2.13 12.43 7.81
CA VAL A 46 1.87 13.82 8.22
C VAL A 46 0.65 13.89 9.14
N TYR A 47 -0.41 13.16 8.81
CA TYR A 47 -1.60 13.07 9.66
C TYR A 47 -1.31 12.41 11.02
N MET A 48 -0.54 11.31 11.05
CA MET A 48 -0.13 10.63 12.29
C MET A 48 0.67 11.56 13.22
N VAL A 49 1.54 12.39 12.67
CA VAL A 49 2.27 13.42 13.42
C VAL A 49 1.31 14.49 13.96
N TYR A 50 0.36 14.94 13.14
CA TYR A 50 -0.64 15.94 13.53
C TYR A 50 -1.51 15.48 14.71
N ILE A 51 -1.94 14.22 14.73
CA ILE A 51 -2.71 13.63 15.85
C ILE A 51 -1.84 13.16 17.02
N GLN A 52 -0.54 13.46 17.01
CA GLN A 52 0.42 13.15 18.08
C GLN A 52 0.47 11.66 18.44
N LEU A 53 0.43 10.79 17.43
CA LEU A 53 0.51 9.35 17.62
C LEU A 53 1.90 8.95 18.17
N LYS A 54 1.99 7.87 18.96
CA LYS A 54 3.27 7.48 19.58
C LYS A 54 4.37 7.30 18.51
N THR A 55 5.55 7.86 18.77
CA THR A 55 6.69 7.88 17.84
C THR A 55 7.06 6.49 17.31
N ILE A 56 6.93 5.45 18.15
CA ILE A 56 7.23 4.06 17.76
C ILE A 56 6.37 3.59 16.57
N TYR A 57 5.07 3.94 16.54
CA TYR A 57 4.19 3.55 15.43
C TYR A 57 4.53 4.32 14.15
N ILE A 58 4.88 5.60 14.27
CA ILE A 58 5.34 6.42 13.13
C ILE A 58 6.63 5.82 12.53
N LEU A 59 7.60 5.44 13.37
CA LEU A 59 8.84 4.82 12.92
C LEU A 59 8.60 3.51 12.17
N ILE A 60 7.69 2.67 12.66
CA ILE A 60 7.34 1.41 11.99
C ILE A 60 6.69 1.67 10.63
N VAL A 61 5.76 2.63 10.53
CA VAL A 61 5.13 2.99 9.25
C VAL A 61 6.16 3.55 8.26
N VAL A 62 7.09 4.40 8.72
CA VAL A 62 8.19 4.92 7.88
C VAL A 62 9.07 3.78 7.38
N LEU A 63 9.46 2.84 8.26
CA LEU A 63 10.29 1.70 7.86
C LEU A 63 9.58 0.82 6.82
N LEU A 64 8.29 0.52 7.02
CA LEU A 64 7.46 -0.20 6.05
C LEU A 64 7.33 0.56 4.73
N MET A 65 7.17 1.88 4.77
CA MET A 65 7.13 2.74 3.58
C MET A 65 8.45 2.71 2.81
N VAL A 66 9.59 2.76 3.49
CA VAL A 66 10.91 2.68 2.86
C VAL A 66 11.06 1.36 2.11
N ILE A 67 10.77 0.23 2.78
CA ILE A 67 10.95 -1.11 2.21
C ILE A 67 9.97 -1.37 1.06
N SER A 68 8.69 -1.08 1.26
CA SER A 68 7.64 -1.47 0.30
C SER A 68 7.45 -0.48 -0.85
N LYS A 69 7.99 0.75 -0.76
CA LYS A 69 7.68 1.81 -1.73
C LYS A 69 8.92 2.55 -2.20
N ILE A 70 9.73 3.10 -1.28
CA ILE A 70 10.89 3.93 -1.66
C ILE A 70 11.97 3.09 -2.36
N ILE A 71 12.32 1.93 -1.81
CA ILE A 71 13.29 1.02 -2.44
C ILE A 71 12.80 0.56 -3.83
N PRO A 72 11.56 0.04 -3.98
CA PRO A 72 11.01 -0.27 -5.30
C PRO A 72 11.07 0.88 -6.29
N LEU A 73 10.65 2.09 -5.88
CA LEU A 73 10.69 3.27 -6.74
C LEU A 73 12.09 3.65 -7.18
N TYR A 74 13.08 3.50 -6.28
CA TYR A 74 14.47 3.76 -6.62
C TYR A 74 14.99 2.77 -7.67
N ILE A 75 14.63 1.49 -7.56
CA ILE A 75 15.04 0.44 -8.51
C ILE A 75 14.49 0.70 -9.91
N ILE A 76 13.22 1.11 -10.03
CA ILE A 76 12.57 1.38 -11.33
C ILE A 76 12.55 2.88 -11.68
N PHE A 77 13.44 3.68 -11.07
CA PHE A 77 13.40 5.14 -11.21
C PHE A 77 13.57 5.59 -12.67
N ASN A 78 14.39 4.87 -13.45
CA ASN A 78 14.66 5.21 -14.85
C ASN A 78 13.60 4.70 -15.83
N ASP A 79 12.59 3.95 -15.38
CA ASP A 79 11.56 3.41 -16.27
C ASP A 79 10.61 4.51 -16.76
N ASN A 80 10.22 4.41 -18.03
CA ASN A 80 9.22 5.29 -18.62
C ASN A 80 7.81 4.77 -18.32
N ILE A 81 6.96 5.64 -17.78
CA ILE A 81 5.55 5.32 -17.52
C ILE A 81 4.80 5.29 -18.85
N LYS A 82 4.21 4.15 -19.20
CA LYS A 82 3.35 3.98 -20.37
C LYS A 82 1.88 3.95 -19.96
N ILE A 83 0.98 4.32 -20.88
CA ILE A 83 -0.47 4.27 -20.61
C ILE A 83 -0.95 2.85 -20.28
N ASN A 84 -0.33 1.85 -20.90
CA ASN A 84 -0.65 0.43 -20.66
C ASN A 84 -0.32 0.00 -19.23
N ASP A 85 0.70 0.61 -18.61
CA ASP A 85 1.05 0.34 -17.21
C ASP A 85 -0.05 0.84 -16.26
N ILE A 86 -0.58 2.02 -16.57
CA ILE A 86 -1.67 2.64 -15.83
C ILE A 86 -2.92 1.75 -15.93
N LEU A 87 -3.28 1.34 -17.16
CA LEU A 87 -4.42 0.45 -17.42
C LEU A 87 -4.26 -0.92 -16.74
N PHE A 88 -3.06 -1.49 -16.74
CA PHE A 88 -2.80 -2.76 -16.05
C PHE A 88 -3.06 -2.62 -14.54
N GLY A 89 -2.58 -1.56 -13.90
CA GLY A 89 -2.85 -1.34 -12.49
C GLY A 89 -4.32 -1.05 -12.17
N PHE A 90 -5.09 -0.43 -13.09
CA PHE A 90 -6.54 -0.34 -12.95
C PHE A 90 -7.20 -1.74 -12.99
N GLY A 91 -6.78 -2.60 -13.92
CA GLY A 91 -7.22 -4.00 -13.97
C GLY A 91 -6.91 -4.74 -12.67
N LEU A 92 -5.72 -4.54 -12.12
CA LEU A 92 -5.30 -5.09 -10.84
C LEU A 92 -6.14 -4.54 -9.67
N GLY A 93 -6.52 -3.26 -9.72
CA GLY A 93 -7.47 -2.65 -8.80
C GLY A 93 -8.86 -3.30 -8.85
N ILE A 94 -9.38 -3.63 -10.04
CA ILE A 94 -10.65 -4.36 -10.19
C ILE A 94 -10.54 -5.75 -9.56
N ILE A 95 -9.45 -6.48 -9.82
CA ILE A 95 -9.21 -7.81 -9.25
C ILE A 95 -9.18 -7.72 -7.71
N TYR A 96 -8.50 -6.72 -7.16
CA TYR A 96 -8.46 -6.45 -5.73
C TYR A 96 -9.85 -6.19 -5.14
N LEU A 97 -10.69 -5.39 -5.81
CA LEU A 97 -12.06 -5.14 -5.35
C LEU A 97 -12.92 -6.41 -5.35
N LEU A 98 -12.78 -7.26 -6.37
CA LEU A 98 -13.44 -8.56 -6.43
C LEU A 98 -12.97 -9.48 -5.30
N TRP A 99 -11.67 -9.47 -5.00
CA TRP A 99 -11.09 -10.22 -3.88
C TRP A 99 -11.65 -9.79 -2.53
N LEU A 100 -11.75 -8.48 -2.28
CA LEU A 100 -12.36 -7.96 -1.06
C LEU A 100 -13.85 -8.30 -0.95
N ASN A 101 -14.58 -8.25 -2.07
CA ASN A 101 -15.98 -8.66 -2.11
C ASN A 101 -16.15 -10.15 -1.77
N TYR A 102 -15.27 -11.02 -2.30
CA TYR A 102 -15.24 -12.44 -1.95
C TYR A 102 -15.00 -12.66 -0.45
N LYS A 103 -14.10 -11.88 0.16
CA LYS A 103 -13.85 -11.90 1.60
C LYS A 103 -14.93 -11.22 2.45
N LYS A 104 -15.93 -10.58 1.83
CA LYS A 104 -16.97 -9.77 2.49
C LYS A 104 -16.38 -8.63 3.33
N VAL A 105 -15.26 -8.05 2.90
CA VAL A 105 -14.58 -6.92 3.56
C VAL A 105 -14.90 -5.63 2.83
N ASN A 106 -15.32 -4.61 3.56
CA ASN A 106 -15.62 -3.31 2.97
C ASN A 106 -14.34 -2.47 2.82
N VAL A 107 -14.08 -2.03 1.59
CA VAL A 107 -12.95 -1.17 1.20
C VAL A 107 -12.90 0.09 2.07
N PHE A 108 -14.04 0.74 2.29
CA PHE A 108 -14.10 1.95 3.10
C PHE A 108 -13.69 1.68 4.54
N THR A 109 -14.02 0.51 5.08
CA THR A 109 -13.59 0.15 6.43
C THR A 109 -12.08 0.00 6.50
N ILE A 110 -11.42 -0.58 5.49
CA ILE A 110 -9.96 -0.69 5.48
C ILE A 110 -9.32 0.71 5.47
N TYR A 111 -9.71 1.59 4.56
CA TYR A 111 -9.06 2.89 4.40
C TYR A 111 -9.48 3.96 5.43
N LEU A 112 -10.71 3.93 5.93
CA LEU A 112 -11.14 4.80 7.03
C LEU A 112 -10.52 4.35 8.37
N VAL A 113 -10.36 3.03 8.57
CA VAL A 113 -9.65 2.53 9.76
C VAL A 113 -8.17 2.87 9.69
N ASP A 114 -7.53 2.71 8.52
CA ASP A 114 -6.12 3.08 8.31
C ASP A 114 -5.87 4.60 8.46
N MET A 115 -6.79 5.46 8.00
CA MET A 115 -6.61 6.92 8.09
C MET A 115 -7.02 7.54 9.44
N PHE A 116 -8.08 7.06 10.10
CA PHE A 116 -8.72 7.83 11.18
C PHE A 116 -8.87 7.10 12.51
N ASN A 117 -8.61 5.80 12.58
CA ASN A 117 -8.78 5.05 13.82
C ASN A 117 -7.43 4.79 14.49
N TYR A 118 -7.28 5.33 15.70
CA TYR A 118 -6.17 5.11 16.64
C TYR A 118 -5.82 3.61 16.83
N ASN A 119 -6.79 2.74 16.55
CA ASN A 119 -6.63 1.29 16.42
C ASN A 119 -6.08 0.92 15.04
N MET A 120 -4.89 1.39 14.70
CA MET A 120 -4.18 0.89 13.52
C MET A 120 -4.12 -0.65 13.60
N PRO A 121 -4.49 -1.39 12.55
CA PRO A 121 -4.46 -2.84 12.57
C PRO A 121 -3.05 -3.35 12.90
N PHE A 122 -2.01 -2.62 12.48
CA PHE A 122 -0.61 -2.87 12.85
C PHE A 122 -0.29 -2.59 14.32
N ALA A 123 -0.85 -1.55 14.94
CA ALA A 123 -0.64 -1.28 16.37
C ALA A 123 -1.22 -2.42 17.22
N LYS A 124 -2.41 -2.91 16.86
CA LYS A 124 -3.01 -4.10 17.48
C LYS A 124 -2.29 -5.41 17.18
N MET A 125 -1.56 -5.52 16.06
CA MET A 125 -0.70 -6.69 15.79
C MET A 125 0.60 -6.68 16.61
N LEU A 126 1.04 -5.49 17.04
CA LEU A 126 2.23 -5.30 17.86
C LEU A 126 1.94 -5.29 19.36
N ASP A 127 0.67 -5.15 19.76
CA ASP A 127 0.18 -5.34 21.13
C ASP A 127 0.09 -6.85 21.50
N ILE A 128 1.14 -7.62 21.20
CA ILE A 128 1.42 -8.93 21.81
C ILE A 128 2.16 -8.69 23.12
#